data_AF-A0A7L4AP36-F1
#
_entry.id   AF-A0A7L4AP36-F1
#
_cell.length_a   1.000
_cell.length_b   1.000
_cell.length_c   1.000
_cell.angle_alpha   90.00
_cell.angle_beta   90.00
_cell.angle_gamma   90.00
#
_symmetry.space_group_name_H-M   'P 1'
#
loop_
_entity.id
_entity.type
_entity.pdbx_description
1 polymer ?
#
loop_
_entity_poly.entity_id
_entity_poly.type
_entity_poly.pdbx_seq_one_letter_code
_entity_poly.pdbx_strand_id
1 'polypeptide(L)' 'ILCRHAKRSTVTTEDVKLLARRSNALLKYITQKSEEITASNMKQKEKKKKKSSAAKEGRTYGEQEEAVTESEDSNMA' A
#
# COMPACT_ATOMS: atom_id res chain seq x y z
N ILE A 1 3.11 14.50 6.97
CA ILE A 1 3.81 14.71 8.27
C ILE A 1 3.75 13.51 9.21
N LEU A 2 2.62 12.78 9.30
CA LEU A 2 2.42 11.71 10.30
C LEU A 2 3.36 10.51 10.11
N CYS A 3 3.52 10.02 8.87
CA CYS A 3 4.48 8.97 8.55
C CYS A 3 5.93 9.37 8.88
N ARG A 4 6.32 10.60 8.51
CA ARG A 4 7.65 11.16 8.79
C ARG A 4 7.93 11.29 10.30
N HIS A 5 6.91 11.60 11.11
CA HIS A 5 7.02 11.63 12.57
C HIS A 5 7.35 10.24 13.14
N ALA A 6 6.82 9.19 12.53
CA ALA A 6 7.17 7.81 12.83
C ALA A 6 8.44 7.31 12.12
N LYS A 7 9.24 8.21 11.54
CA LYS A 7 10.45 7.90 10.74
C LYS A 7 10.19 6.93 9.58
N ARG A 8 8.95 6.90 9.06
CA ARG A 8 8.55 6.12 7.90
C ARG A 8 8.34 7.04 6.71
N SER A 9 8.78 6.59 5.54
CA SER A 9 8.43 7.24 4.26
C SER A 9 7.08 6.72 3.73
N THR A 10 6.71 5.49 4.08
CA THR A 10 5.45 4.86 3.69
C THR A 10 4.32 5.20 4.66
N VAL A 11 3.20 5.65 4.11
CA VAL A 11 1.96 5.93 4.85
C VAL A 11 1.28 4.62 5.25
N THR A 12 0.88 4.50 6.51
CA THR A 12 0.17 3.32 7.05
C THR A 12 -1.27 3.65 7.44
N THR A 13 -2.07 2.62 7.73
CA THR A 13 -3.46 2.78 8.20
C THR A 13 -3.57 3.60 9.48
N GLU A 14 -2.58 3.52 10.36
CA GLU A 14 -2.53 4.32 11.60
C GLU A 14 -2.38 5.83 11.31
N ASP A 15 -1.59 6.20 10.30
CA ASP A 15 -1.48 7.60 9.89
C ASP A 15 -2.83 8.15 9.39
N VAL A 16 -3.60 7.31 8.66
CA VAL A 16 -4.93 7.66 8.15
C VAL A 16 -5.96 7.76 9.28
N LYS A 17 -5.95 6.82 10.23
CA LYS A 17 -6.82 6.89 11.43
C LYS A 17 -6.55 8.16 12.24
N LEU A 18 -5.28 8.53 12.40
CA LEU A 18 -4.88 9.72 13.14
C LEU A 18 -5.31 11.02 12.41
N LEU A 19 -5.39 11.01 11.08
CA LEU A 19 -5.94 12.13 10.30
C LEU A 19 -7.46 12.27 10.49
N ALA A 20 -8.18 11.15 10.55
CA ALA A 20 -9.63 11.10 10.66
C ALA A 20 -10.20 11.47 12.05
N ARG A 21 -9.35 11.57 13.07
CA ARG A 21 -9.74 11.76 14.48
C ARG A 21 -10.59 13.01 14.78
N ARG A 22 -10.67 13.97 13.85
CA ARG A 22 -11.43 15.22 14.02
C ARG A 22 -12.94 14.97 14.11
N SER A 23 -13.44 13.88 13.52
CA SER A 23 -14.85 13.46 13.62
C SER A 23 -14.94 12.03 14.13
N ASN A 24 -15.65 11.84 15.24
CA ASN A 24 -15.82 10.52 15.85
C ASN A 24 -16.61 9.55 14.96
N ALA A 25 -17.59 10.05 14.20
CA ALA A 25 -18.32 9.23 13.24
C ALA A 25 -17.41 8.75 12.09
N LEU A 26 -16.57 9.66 11.58
CA LEU A 26 -15.61 9.35 10.52
C LEU A 26 -14.52 8.38 10.98
N LEU A 27 -13.99 8.57 12.19
CA LEU A 27 -12.99 7.68 12.80
C LEU A 27 -13.51 6.25 12.92
N LYS A 28 -14.75 6.07 13.41
CA LYS A 28 -15.41 4.75 13.53
C LYS A 28 -15.55 4.09 12.16
N TYR A 29 -16.07 4.81 11.18
CA TYR A 29 -16.24 4.30 9.82
C TYR A 29 -14.91 3.86 9.18
N ILE A 30 -13.88 4.69 9.27
CA ILE A 30 -12.56 4.39 8.71
C ILE A 30 -11.91 3.19 9.42
N THR A 31 -12.08 3.08 10.74
CA THR A 31 -11.55 1.94 11.51
C THR A 31 -12.19 0.63 11.02
N GLN A 32 -13.52 0.60 10.93
CA GLN A 32 -14.25 -0.56 10.42
C GLN A 32 -13.79 -0.93 8.99
N LYS A 33 -13.68 0.05 8.10
CA LYS A 33 -13.22 -0.21 6.72
C LYS A 33 -11.78 -0.71 6.65
N SER A 34 -10.90 -0.24 7.53
CA SER A 34 -9.51 -0.71 7.58
C SER A 34 -9.40 -2.18 8.00
N GLU A 35 -10.28 -2.63 8.91
CA GLU A 35 -10.35 -4.03 9.34
C GLU A 35 -10.90 -4.93 8.23
N GLU A 36 -11.96 -4.49 7.54
CA GLU A 36 -12.52 -5.19 6.38
C GLU A 36 -11.46 -5.40 5.28
N ILE A 37 -10.68 -4.37 4.95
CA ILE A 37 -9.59 -4.44 3.97
C ILE A 37 -8.48 -5.38 4.46
N THR A 38 -8.12 -5.31 5.74
CA THR A 38 -7.08 -6.18 6.33
C THR A 38 -7.48 -7.64 6.23
N ALA A 39 -8.73 -7.97 6.56
CA ALA A 39 -9.28 -9.31 6.42
C ALA A 39 -9.29 -9.77 4.94
N SER A 40 -9.66 -8.88 4.02
CA SER A 40 -9.63 -9.16 2.57
C SER A 40 -8.22 -9.45 2.06
N ASN A 41 -7.24 -8.65 2.47
CA ASN A 41 -5.83 -8.82 2.10
C ASN A 41 -5.25 -10.14 2.65
N MET A 42 -5.65 -10.56 3.85
CA MET A 42 -5.28 -11.88 4.37
C MET A 42 -5.84 -13.02 3.51
N LYS A 43 -7.12 -12.95 3.11
CA LYS A 43 -7.73 -13.93 2.21
C LYS A 43 -7.03 -14.00 0.85
N GLN A 44 -6.51 -12.88 0.34
CA GLN A 44 -5.69 -12.88 -0.89
C GLN A 44 -4.29 -13.47 -0.68
N LYS A 45 -3.65 -13.24 0.48
CA LYS A 45 -2.37 -13.87 0.82
C LYS A 45 -2.50 -15.40 0.96
N GLU A 46 -3.62 -15.92 1.45
CA GLU A 46 -3.91 -17.36 1.48
C GLU A 46 -3.98 -17.96 0.07
N LYS A 47 -4.58 -17.24 -0.89
CA LYS A 47 -4.56 -17.65 -2.31
C LYS A 47 -3.17 -17.61 -2.94
N LYS A 48 -2.25 -16.75 -2.44
CA LYS A 48 -0.85 -16.70 -2.90
C LYS A 48 0.00 -17.84 -2.35
N LYS A 49 -0.31 -18.35 -1.14
CA LYS A 49 0.37 -19.51 -0.52
C LYS A 49 0.07 -20.85 -1.21
N LYS A 50 -1.00 -20.94 -2.03
CA LYS A 50 -1.29 -22.11 -2.88
C LYS A 50 -0.59 -22.09 -4.26
N LYS A 51 0.14 -21.03 -4.62
CA LYS A 51 0.89 -20.94 -5.90
C LYS A 51 2.42 -20.92 -5.75
N SER A 52 2.96 -20.99 -4.54
CA SER A 52 4.41 -20.80 -4.31
C SER A 52 5.21 -22.09 -4.07
N SER A 53 4.75 -23.26 -4.52
CA SER A 53 5.60 -24.47 -4.61
C SER A 53 6.36 -24.58 -5.94
N ALA A 54 6.21 -23.62 -6.86
CA ALA A 54 7.01 -23.51 -8.07
C ALA A 54 7.64 -22.11 -8.13
N ALA A 55 8.95 -22.05 -8.44
CA ALA A 55 9.78 -20.85 -8.58
C ALA A 55 10.35 -20.26 -7.26
N LYS A 56 11.32 -21.00 -6.70
CA LYS A 56 12.58 -20.40 -6.20
C LYS A 56 13.26 -19.72 -7.40
N GLU A 57 13.38 -18.39 -7.38
CA GLU A 57 14.58 -17.61 -7.75
C GLU A 57 14.19 -16.15 -7.99
N GLY A 58 14.96 -15.21 -7.40
CA GLY A 58 14.98 -13.83 -7.88
C GLY A 58 14.73 -12.74 -6.84
N ARG A 59 15.82 -12.36 -6.14
CA ARG A 59 16.20 -10.99 -5.75
C ARG A 59 15.33 -10.14 -4.81
N THR A 60 15.82 -10.08 -3.57
CA THR A 60 16.28 -8.87 -2.85
C THR A 60 15.39 -7.62 -2.78
N TYR A 61 14.97 -7.37 -1.53
CA TYR A 61 14.79 -6.06 -0.87
C TYR A 61 15.71 -4.95 -1.42
N GLY A 62 15.18 -3.74 -1.63
CA GLY A 62 15.98 -2.54 -1.89
C GLY A 62 15.19 -1.42 -2.57
N GLU A 63 15.09 -0.30 -1.87
CA GLU A 63 14.40 0.97 -2.10
C GLU A 63 14.96 1.78 -3.29
N GLN A 64 14.26 2.87 -3.65
CA GLN A 64 14.67 4.00 -4.53
C GLN A 64 14.52 3.80 -6.05
N GLU A 65 14.21 4.79 -6.87
CA GLU A 65 13.70 6.16 -6.76
C GLU A 65 13.22 6.56 -8.17
N GLU A 66 12.64 7.76 -8.27
CA GLU A 66 12.33 8.54 -9.47
C GLU A 66 13.06 8.15 -10.77
N ALA A 67 12.29 8.04 -11.86
CA ALA A 67 12.76 8.38 -13.20
C ALA A 67 11.56 8.80 -14.06
N VAL A 68 11.42 10.12 -14.19
CA VAL A 68 10.78 10.83 -15.30
C VAL A 68 11.03 10.12 -16.63
N THR A 69 9.98 9.92 -17.43
CA THR A 69 10.00 10.16 -18.88
C THR A 69 8.57 10.41 -19.35
N GLU A 70 8.15 11.69 -19.28
CA GLU A 70 7.15 12.21 -20.20
C GLU A 70 7.81 12.29 -21.57
N SER A 71 7.49 11.37 -22.48
CA SER A 71 7.59 11.56 -23.93
C SER A 71 7.30 10.25 -24.63
N GLU A 72 6.15 10.11 -25.29
CA GLU A 72 6.12 9.35 -26.53
C GLU A 72 5.38 10.16 -27.60
N ASP A 73 6.16 10.36 -28.65
CA ASP A 73 6.10 11.32 -29.73
C ASP A 73 5.09 10.88 -30.80
N SER A 74 4.66 11.85 -31.59
CA SER A 74 3.73 11.69 -32.69
C SER A 74 4.38 10.95 -33.87
N ASN A 75 3.80 9.83 -34.32
CA ASN A 75 3.79 9.44 -35.73
C ASN A 75 2.87 8.23 -35.95
N MET A 76 1.82 8.41 -36.75
CA MET A 76 1.19 7.31 -37.48
C MET A 76 1.02 7.81 -38.92
N ALA A 77 1.57 7.01 -39.84
CA ALA A 77 1.81 7.28 -41.26
C ALA A 77 0.58 7.63 -42.09
#